data_AF-A0A7N0TAS6-F1
#
_entry.id   AF-A0A7N0TAS6-F1
#
_cell.length_a   1.000
_cell.length_b   1.000
_cell.length_c   1.000
_cell.angle_alpha   90.00
_cell.angle_beta   90.00
_cell.angle_gamma   90.00
#
_symmetry.space_group_name_H-M   'P 1'
#
loop_
_entity.id
_entity.type
_entity.pdbx_description
1 polymer ?
#
loop_
_entity_poly.entity_id
_entity_poly.type
_entity_poly.pdbx_seq_one_letter_code
_entity_poly.pdbx_strand_id
1 'polypeptide(L)'
;MYIRITSEKRRKKICKDGCKSEEEFCCLINYSSLDLEVVYLDILHVELLLVLFLDAKNLPQLCALYLEGLSSLISSSSGSTMAYSAKALKLRGTGKACPDGTVPIKRTTKEDLIRFDRLSKKEYSGGSKAQGVPDKKVNVRLENKGKIYGSSASLALYNLNIADGQESSVDVTVESGPPGQVDELTFGWKGFTDNNGCYNTLCPGFVQVDQEIHINYAFDNVSVYGDEDQQYSTPLSLEQAQDSGNWWLTGGVDRIRIGYWPKELLPNFADGANAVTWGGTATPGPSGNYPPMGNGHLPDEFYKDTCYFHRVTYFNFYHRITEPVQADTIPYMGAPSSCYDLNFVTPNEKLAIEGFSFMFGGPGGRCN
;
A
#
# COMPACT_ATOMS: atom_id res chain seq x y z
N MET A 1 1.45 3.72 -6.76
CA MET A 1 1.15 2.88 -5.58
C MET A 1 2.14 1.72 -5.51
N TYR A 2 2.63 1.38 -4.32
CA TYR A 2 3.51 0.24 -4.09
C TYR A 2 3.19 -0.50 -2.79
N ILE A 3 3.71 -1.71 -2.67
CA ILE A 3 3.73 -2.53 -1.45
C ILE A 3 5.10 -3.19 -1.23
N ARG A 4 5.37 -3.58 0.02
CA ARG A 4 6.53 -4.39 0.42
C ARG A 4 6.12 -5.38 1.50
N ILE A 5 6.75 -6.55 1.50
CA ILE A 5 6.72 -7.54 2.57
C ILE A 5 8.16 -7.93 2.90
N THR A 6 8.55 -7.98 4.17
CA THR A 6 9.91 -8.41 4.55
C THR A 6 10.05 -9.92 4.78
N SER A 7 8.96 -10.60 5.13
CA SER A 7 8.97 -11.99 5.63
C SER A 7 9.77 -12.99 4.79
N GLU A 8 10.41 -13.94 5.47
CA GLU A 8 11.33 -14.93 4.89
C GLU A 8 10.63 -16.05 4.10
N LYS A 9 9.32 -16.29 4.32
CA LYS A 9 8.54 -17.36 3.67
C LYS A 9 8.15 -17.05 2.21
N ARG A 10 9.11 -16.59 1.41
CA ARG A 10 8.91 -16.15 0.01
C ARG A 10 8.93 -17.32 -0.98
N ARG A 11 7.77 -17.92 -1.33
CA ARG A 11 7.68 -18.88 -2.45
C ARG A 11 6.43 -18.73 -3.32
N LYS A 12 6.65 -19.01 -4.62
CA LYS A 12 5.69 -19.12 -5.74
C LYS A 12 5.04 -17.80 -6.23
N LYS A 13 5.50 -17.35 -7.40
CA LYS A 13 4.77 -16.46 -8.32
C LYS A 13 3.93 -17.36 -9.23
N ILE A 14 2.65 -17.04 -9.44
CA ILE A 14 1.74 -17.89 -10.24
C ILE A 14 1.05 -17.05 -11.30
N CYS A 15 1.51 -17.19 -12.53
CA CYS A 15 0.78 -16.80 -13.73
C CYS A 15 0.97 -17.93 -14.74
N LYS A 16 -0.11 -18.42 -15.35
CA LYS A 16 -0.05 -19.39 -16.45
C LYS A 16 -0.43 -18.69 -17.76
N ASP A 17 0.24 -19.05 -18.85
CA ASP A 17 0.24 -18.27 -20.10
C ASP A 17 -1.15 -18.03 -20.70
N GLY A 18 -1.40 -16.80 -21.18
CA GLY A 18 -2.66 -16.45 -21.85
C GLY A 18 -2.90 -14.95 -22.10
N CYS A 19 -1.88 -14.10 -22.00
CA CYS A 19 -2.04 -12.65 -21.88
C CYS A 19 -2.28 -11.92 -23.22
N LYS A 20 -3.09 -10.85 -23.20
CA LYS A 20 -3.30 -9.90 -24.30
C LYS A 20 -3.17 -8.44 -23.78
N SER A 21 -2.97 -7.52 -24.73
CA SER A 21 -2.75 -6.06 -24.59
C SER A 21 -1.29 -5.62 -24.46
N GLU A 22 -1.00 -4.37 -24.83
CA GLU A 22 0.35 -3.90 -25.19
C GLU A 22 1.15 -3.31 -24.00
N GLU A 23 0.50 -2.90 -22.91
CA GLU A 23 1.14 -2.33 -21.71
C GLU A 23 0.94 -3.18 -20.44
N GLU A 24 -0.25 -3.77 -20.27
CA GLU A 24 -0.61 -4.62 -19.12
C GLU A 24 -1.08 -6.02 -19.57
N PHE A 25 -0.81 -7.02 -18.74
CA PHE A 25 -1.18 -8.41 -18.98
C PHE A 25 -2.26 -8.89 -18.01
N CYS A 26 -3.39 -9.37 -18.54
CA CYS A 26 -4.33 -10.15 -17.74
C CYS A 26 -3.79 -11.56 -17.49
N CYS A 27 -3.62 -11.93 -16.21
CA CYS A 27 -3.06 -13.22 -15.80
C CYS A 27 -4.04 -14.02 -14.94
N LEU A 28 -4.20 -15.31 -15.22
CA LEU A 28 -4.82 -16.27 -14.30
C LEU A 28 -3.88 -16.50 -13.12
N ILE A 29 -4.38 -16.34 -11.88
CA ILE A 29 -3.64 -16.68 -10.66
C ILE A 29 -4.28 -17.91 -10.01
N ASN A 30 -3.52 -18.99 -9.87
CA ASN A 30 -4.02 -20.29 -9.39
C ASN A 30 -3.28 -20.76 -8.13
N TYR A 31 -3.79 -20.42 -6.95
CA TYR A 31 -3.24 -20.87 -5.68
C TYR A 31 -3.79 -22.25 -5.28
N SER A 32 -3.35 -23.31 -5.97
CA SER A 32 -3.38 -24.65 -5.38
C SER A 32 -2.42 -24.69 -4.18
N SER A 33 -2.90 -25.23 -3.06
CA SER A 33 -2.32 -25.16 -1.72
C SER A 33 -0.91 -25.74 -1.55
N LEU A 34 -0.41 -25.61 -0.32
CA LEU A 34 0.82 -26.21 0.20
C LEU A 34 1.04 -27.67 -0.23
N ASP A 35 2.32 -28.01 -0.32
CA ASP A 35 2.91 -29.35 -0.44
C ASP A 35 2.44 -30.26 -1.58
N LEU A 36 3.37 -30.49 -2.51
CA LEU A 36 3.54 -31.76 -3.19
C LEU A 36 4.99 -31.84 -3.65
N GLU A 37 5.71 -32.83 -3.12
CA GLU A 37 7.00 -33.26 -3.67
C GLU A 37 6.77 -33.68 -5.13
N VAL A 38 7.60 -33.18 -6.05
CA VAL A 38 7.57 -33.64 -7.44
C VAL A 38 8.27 -35.00 -7.50
N VAL A 39 7.54 -36.05 -7.14
CA VAL A 39 7.90 -37.41 -7.54
C VAL A 39 7.75 -37.48 -9.04
N TYR A 40 8.89 -37.58 -9.74
CA TYR A 40 8.95 -37.88 -11.16
C TYR A 40 8.22 -39.21 -11.43
N LEU A 41 7.19 -39.17 -12.26
CA LEU A 41 6.62 -40.35 -12.91
C LEU A 41 6.32 -39.99 -14.38
N ASP A 42 7.02 -40.66 -15.28
CA ASP A 42 6.96 -40.43 -16.71
C ASP A 42 5.58 -40.75 -17.30
N ILE A 43 5.12 -39.90 -18.22
CA ILE A 43 3.86 -40.10 -18.92
C ILE A 43 4.06 -41.08 -20.08
N LEU A 44 3.45 -42.27 -19.96
CA LEU A 44 3.19 -43.13 -21.11
C LEU A 44 1.85 -43.88 -20.96
N HIS A 45 0.85 -43.35 -21.67
CA HIS A 45 -0.26 -44.06 -22.34
C HIS A 45 -1.54 -44.49 -21.57
N VAL A 46 -2.66 -44.19 -22.26
CA VAL A 46 -3.98 -44.87 -22.32
C VAL A 46 -5.13 -44.37 -21.42
N GLU A 47 -6.34 -44.61 -21.92
CA GLU A 47 -7.59 -43.85 -21.79
C GLU A 47 -8.56 -44.35 -20.69
N LEU A 48 -9.73 -43.68 -20.63
CA LEU A 48 -11.00 -44.07 -20.00
C LEU A 48 -11.07 -44.14 -18.45
N LEU A 49 -11.91 -43.25 -17.89
CA LEU A 49 -13.22 -43.66 -17.35
C LEU A 49 -14.16 -42.46 -17.14
N LEU A 50 -15.45 -42.75 -17.08
CA LEU A 50 -16.58 -41.80 -17.16
C LEU A 50 -17.63 -42.22 -16.10
N VAL A 51 -18.63 -41.36 -15.83
CA VAL A 51 -20.00 -41.69 -15.31
C VAL A 51 -20.28 -41.72 -13.78
N LEU A 52 -21.07 -40.71 -13.34
CA LEU A 52 -22.06 -40.64 -12.23
C LEU A 52 -21.56 -40.69 -10.76
N PHE A 53 -22.23 -40.11 -9.74
CA PHE A 53 -23.63 -39.71 -9.47
C PHE A 53 -23.64 -38.38 -8.62
N LEU A 54 -24.69 -37.55 -8.43
CA LEU A 54 -26.06 -37.37 -9.00
C LEU A 54 -26.57 -35.91 -8.75
N ASP A 55 -27.84 -35.64 -9.06
CA ASP A 55 -28.62 -34.40 -8.83
C ASP A 55 -29.28 -34.34 -7.41
N ALA A 56 -29.56 -33.12 -6.93
CA ALA A 56 -30.67 -32.83 -6.02
C ALA A 56 -31.17 -31.37 -6.17
N LYS A 57 -32.35 -31.18 -6.78
CA LYS A 57 -33.03 -29.89 -6.95
C LYS A 57 -34.23 -29.74 -6.01
N ASN A 58 -34.34 -28.57 -5.37
CA ASN A 58 -35.55 -27.74 -5.09
C ASN A 58 -35.32 -26.91 -3.80
N LEU A 59 -35.09 -25.59 -3.84
CA LEU A 59 -36.04 -24.45 -3.98
C LEU A 59 -36.98 -24.24 -2.76
N PRO A 60 -37.47 -23.01 -2.43
CA PRO A 60 -37.18 -21.68 -3.03
C PRO A 60 -37.09 -20.47 -2.02
N GLN A 61 -36.99 -19.24 -2.58
CA GLN A 61 -37.48 -17.94 -2.05
C GLN A 61 -36.93 -17.34 -0.73
N LEU A 62 -36.19 -16.22 -0.85
CA LEU A 62 -36.52 -14.91 -0.24
C LEU A 62 -35.50 -13.82 -0.65
N CYS A 63 -35.82 -12.54 -0.37
CA CYS A 63 -34.98 -11.35 -0.59
C CYS A 63 -34.75 -10.86 -2.03
N ALA A 64 -35.84 -10.64 -2.76
CA ALA A 64 -35.99 -9.37 -3.48
C ALA A 64 -36.93 -8.48 -2.65
N LEU A 65 -36.39 -7.45 -1.97
CA LEU A 65 -37.08 -6.28 -1.34
C LEU A 65 -36.13 -5.61 -0.32
N TYR A 66 -35.27 -4.67 -0.76
CA TYR A 66 -34.89 -3.42 -0.05
C TYR A 66 -33.81 -2.65 -0.85
N LEU A 67 -34.17 -2.10 -2.01
CA LEU A 67 -33.31 -1.19 -2.79
C LEU A 67 -34.07 0.05 -3.30
N GLU A 68 -35.02 0.55 -2.50
CA GLU A 68 -35.53 1.91 -2.59
C GLU A 68 -35.62 2.48 -1.18
N GLY A 69 -35.12 3.70 -0.96
CA GLY A 69 -35.21 4.39 0.34
C GLY A 69 -33.90 4.66 1.07
N LEU A 70 -32.95 5.36 0.43
CA LEU A 70 -31.99 6.23 1.13
C LEU A 70 -31.52 7.43 0.28
N SER A 71 -32.38 7.90 -0.64
CA SER A 71 -32.15 9.09 -1.48
C SER A 71 -32.94 10.31 -0.97
N SER A 72 -32.93 10.55 0.34
CA SER A 72 -33.53 11.76 0.95
C SER A 72 -33.03 11.95 2.38
N LEU A 73 -31.99 12.78 2.57
CA LEU A 73 -31.72 13.62 3.77
C LEU A 73 -30.32 14.29 3.71
N ILE A 74 -30.04 15.06 2.65
CA ILE A 74 -29.08 16.17 2.74
C ILE A 74 -29.69 17.38 2.01
N SER A 75 -30.42 18.20 2.77
CA SER A 75 -30.88 19.52 2.32
C SER A 75 -30.40 20.59 3.30
N SER A 76 -29.38 21.34 2.87
CA SER A 76 -29.07 22.72 3.26
C SER A 76 -29.17 23.12 4.74
N SER A 77 -28.00 23.32 5.36
CA SER A 77 -27.77 24.51 6.19
C SER A 77 -26.58 25.29 5.62
N SER A 78 -26.80 26.56 5.30
CA SER A 78 -25.81 27.43 4.68
C SER A 78 -25.01 28.18 5.75
N GLY A 79 -23.75 27.80 5.93
CA GLY A 79 -22.75 28.54 6.70
C GLY A 79 -21.43 28.53 5.93
N SER A 80 -21.16 29.58 5.15
CA SER A 80 -20.04 29.61 4.21
C SER A 80 -18.75 30.10 4.87
N THR A 81 -18.02 29.18 5.50
CA THR A 81 -16.56 29.22 5.62
C THR A 81 -16.01 28.08 4.78
N MET A 82 -15.16 28.37 3.78
CA MET A 82 -14.65 27.33 2.87
C MET A 82 -13.60 26.47 3.58
N ALA A 83 -14.09 25.39 4.17
CA ALA A 83 -13.32 24.24 4.60
C ALA A 83 -12.71 23.53 3.37
N TYR A 84 -11.54 23.98 2.93
CA TYR A 84 -10.83 23.32 1.83
C TYR A 84 -10.24 21.98 2.28
N SER A 85 -10.51 20.94 1.49
CA SER A 85 -9.98 19.59 1.70
C SER A 85 -9.60 19.00 0.35
N ALA A 86 -8.46 18.32 0.29
CA ALA A 86 -7.95 17.75 -0.96
C ALA A 86 -8.92 16.71 -1.54
N LYS A 87 -8.97 16.65 -2.88
CA LYS A 87 -9.81 15.73 -3.64
C LYS A 87 -9.33 14.29 -3.44
N ALA A 88 -10.04 13.54 -2.61
CA ALA A 88 -9.78 12.12 -2.41
C ALA A 88 -10.08 11.33 -3.69
N LEU A 89 -9.11 10.58 -4.20
CA LEU A 89 -9.19 9.92 -5.49
C LEU A 89 -10.15 8.72 -5.48
N LYS A 90 -10.94 8.65 -6.55
CA LYS A 90 -11.56 7.42 -7.05
C LYS A 90 -10.57 6.75 -8.00
N LEU A 91 -10.04 5.60 -7.63
CA LEU A 91 -9.16 4.81 -8.51
C LEU A 91 -9.97 4.28 -9.70
N ARG A 92 -9.37 4.23 -10.88
CA ARG A 92 -9.99 3.74 -12.12
C ARG A 92 -8.92 3.04 -12.96
N GLY A 93 -9.25 1.93 -13.61
CA GLY A 93 -8.32 1.29 -14.54
C GLY A 93 -7.90 2.23 -15.68
N THR A 94 -6.68 2.05 -16.18
CA THR A 94 -6.12 2.72 -17.37
C THR A 94 -6.77 2.22 -18.68
N GLY A 95 -7.47 1.08 -18.63
CA GLY A 95 -8.08 0.42 -19.77
C GLY A 95 -9.33 -0.38 -19.40
N LYS A 96 -9.65 -1.40 -20.19
CA LYS A 96 -10.75 -2.33 -19.89
C LYS A 96 -10.35 -3.30 -18.79
N ALA A 97 -11.26 -3.58 -17.85
CA ALA A 97 -11.12 -4.65 -16.87
C ALA A 97 -10.67 -5.98 -17.49
N CYS A 98 -9.81 -6.69 -16.79
CA CYS A 98 -9.41 -8.04 -17.14
C CYS A 98 -10.59 -9.03 -17.05
N PRO A 99 -10.67 -10.06 -17.92
CA PRO A 99 -11.71 -11.08 -17.86
C PRO A 99 -11.81 -11.79 -16.51
N ASP A 100 -12.98 -12.36 -16.21
CA ASP A 100 -13.24 -13.05 -14.94
C ASP A 100 -12.21 -14.15 -14.65
N GLY A 101 -11.72 -14.15 -13.42
CA GLY A 101 -10.63 -15.03 -12.96
C GLY A 101 -9.21 -14.55 -13.30
N THR A 102 -9.05 -13.41 -14.00
CA THR A 102 -7.75 -12.82 -14.31
C THR A 102 -7.60 -11.41 -13.74
N VAL A 103 -6.36 -10.99 -13.46
CA VAL A 103 -6.04 -9.65 -12.96
C VAL A 103 -4.92 -8.98 -13.78
N PRO A 104 -4.90 -7.64 -13.88
CA PRO A 104 -3.87 -6.91 -14.60
C PRO A 104 -2.52 -6.95 -13.87
N ILE A 105 -1.46 -7.30 -14.59
CA ILE A 105 -0.09 -7.28 -14.11
C ILE A 105 0.75 -6.40 -15.04
N LYS A 106 1.36 -5.35 -14.46
CA LYS A 106 2.29 -4.48 -15.18
C LYS A 106 3.45 -5.27 -15.79
N ARG A 107 3.69 -5.06 -17.09
CA ARG A 107 4.76 -5.72 -17.84
C ARG A 107 6.13 -5.45 -17.22
N THR A 108 6.85 -6.53 -16.90
CA THR A 108 8.24 -6.48 -16.42
C THR A 108 9.18 -6.43 -17.64
N THR A 109 10.09 -5.46 -17.71
CA THR A 109 11.07 -5.37 -18.82
C THR A 109 12.20 -6.37 -18.65
N LYS A 110 13.03 -6.58 -19.69
CA LYS A 110 14.22 -7.43 -19.58
C LYS A 110 15.22 -6.82 -18.59
N GLU A 111 15.26 -5.50 -18.55
CA GLU A 111 16.09 -4.68 -17.68
C GLU A 111 15.64 -4.84 -16.22
N ASP A 112 14.33 -4.84 -15.94
CA ASP A 112 13.76 -5.18 -14.62
C ASP A 112 14.12 -6.61 -14.19
N LEU A 113 14.07 -7.60 -15.10
CA LEU A 113 14.46 -8.98 -14.80
C LEU A 113 15.95 -9.12 -14.48
N ILE A 114 16.83 -8.41 -15.21
CA ILE A 114 18.28 -8.38 -14.95
C ILE A 114 18.57 -7.66 -13.63
N ARG A 115 17.83 -6.60 -13.30
CA ARG A 115 17.89 -5.92 -11.99
C ARG A 115 17.44 -6.86 -10.87
N PHE A 116 16.34 -7.60 -11.05
CA PHE A 116 15.85 -8.58 -10.08
C PHE A 116 16.85 -9.72 -9.80
N ASP A 117 17.49 -10.30 -10.82
CA ASP A 117 18.53 -11.33 -10.63
C ASP A 117 19.77 -10.80 -9.87
N ARG A 118 20.11 -9.51 -10.05
CA ARG A 118 21.15 -8.85 -9.25
C ARG A 118 20.71 -8.63 -7.80
N LEU A 119 19.41 -8.39 -7.56
CA LEU A 119 18.84 -8.11 -6.25
C LEU A 119 18.61 -9.39 -5.43
N SER A 120 18.15 -10.49 -6.02
CA SER A 120 18.01 -11.78 -5.33
C SER A 120 19.35 -12.27 -4.77
N LYS A 121 20.44 -12.06 -5.53
CA LYS A 121 21.83 -12.34 -5.11
C LYS A 121 22.33 -11.37 -4.00
N LYS A 122 21.75 -10.17 -3.92
CA LYS A 122 22.06 -9.14 -2.90
C LYS A 122 21.22 -9.25 -1.63
N GLU A 123 20.02 -9.81 -1.66
CA GLU A 123 19.25 -10.12 -0.44
C GLU A 123 19.95 -11.21 0.38
N TYR A 124 20.56 -12.21 -0.27
CA TYR A 124 21.47 -13.18 0.37
C TYR A 124 22.77 -12.58 0.93
N SER A 125 23.06 -11.31 0.61
CA SER A 125 24.26 -10.59 1.06
C SER A 125 23.92 -9.19 1.60
N GLY A 126 22.85 -9.11 2.41
CA GLY A 126 22.63 -8.01 3.35
C GLY A 126 22.48 -6.63 2.71
N GLY A 127 21.52 -6.47 1.81
CA GLY A 127 20.94 -5.16 1.42
C GLY A 127 21.95 -4.13 0.92
N SER A 128 22.08 -4.00 -0.41
CA SER A 128 22.95 -2.99 -1.02
C SER A 128 22.46 -1.55 -0.79
N LYS A 129 22.77 -0.99 0.38
CA LYS A 129 22.84 0.45 0.60
C LYS A 129 23.76 1.06 -0.45
N ALA A 130 23.36 2.19 -1.04
CA ALA A 130 24.33 3.06 -1.70
C ALA A 130 25.36 3.50 -0.65
N GLN A 131 26.62 3.07 -0.82
CA GLN A 131 27.78 3.56 -0.07
C GLN A 131 27.69 3.44 1.48
N GLY A 132 26.88 2.53 2.02
CA GLY A 132 26.73 2.34 3.48
C GLY A 132 25.98 3.45 4.21
N VAL A 133 25.50 4.48 3.50
CA VAL A 133 24.71 5.58 4.05
C VAL A 133 23.31 5.04 4.43
N PRO A 134 22.77 5.35 5.63
CA PRO A 134 21.44 4.89 6.02
C PRO A 134 20.33 5.74 5.39
N ASP A 135 19.15 5.14 5.21
CA ASP A 135 17.93 5.86 4.84
C ASP A 135 17.57 6.90 5.91
N LYS A 136 16.89 7.97 5.49
CA LYS A 136 16.34 8.98 6.39
C LYS A 136 14.83 8.80 6.44
N LYS A 137 14.27 8.71 7.65
CA LYS A 137 12.82 8.55 7.86
C LYS A 137 12.28 9.74 8.64
N VAL A 138 11.08 10.17 8.28
CA VAL A 138 10.24 11.07 9.09
C VAL A 138 8.88 10.41 9.23
N ASN A 139 8.47 10.10 10.45
CA ASN A 139 7.25 9.32 10.68
C ASN A 139 6.63 9.57 12.07
N VAL A 140 5.38 9.13 12.20
CA VAL A 140 4.65 8.97 13.46
C VAL A 140 4.42 7.47 13.67
N ARG A 141 4.79 6.96 14.84
CA ARG A 141 4.58 5.57 15.25
C ARG A 141 3.50 5.45 16.33
N LEU A 142 2.66 4.43 16.22
CA LEU A 142 1.77 3.97 17.27
C LEU A 142 2.16 2.55 17.68
N GLU A 143 2.42 2.36 18.97
CA GLU A 143 2.74 1.06 19.59
C GLU A 143 2.12 0.98 20.99
N ASN A 144 2.23 -0.19 21.64
CA ASN A 144 1.76 -0.42 23.01
C ASN A 144 0.24 -0.21 23.25
N LYS A 145 -0.59 -0.29 22.19
CA LYS A 145 -2.07 -0.19 22.25
C LYS A 145 -2.79 -1.53 22.20
N GLY A 146 -2.14 -2.58 22.70
CA GLY A 146 -2.54 -3.96 22.44
C GLY A 146 -2.26 -4.35 20.98
N LYS A 147 -3.03 -5.28 20.44
CA LYS A 147 -2.87 -5.76 19.07
C LYS A 147 -3.59 -4.86 18.06
N ILE A 148 -2.92 -4.59 16.95
CA ILE A 148 -3.39 -3.70 15.87
C ILE A 148 -3.75 -4.55 14.65
N TYR A 149 -5.02 -4.57 14.27
CA TYR A 149 -5.53 -5.41 13.19
C TYR A 149 -5.53 -4.72 11.81
N GLY A 150 -4.85 -3.58 11.69
CA GLY A 150 -4.80 -2.80 10.46
C GLY A 150 -4.65 -1.31 10.67
N SER A 151 -4.60 -0.57 9.56
CA SER A 151 -4.63 0.89 9.53
C SER A 151 -5.26 1.43 8.25
N SER A 152 -5.82 2.64 8.31
CA SER A 152 -6.27 3.42 7.16
C SER A 152 -5.78 4.86 7.29
N ALA A 153 -5.39 5.47 6.18
CA ALA A 153 -5.09 6.90 6.09
C ALA A 153 -5.32 7.43 4.68
N SER A 154 -5.53 8.74 4.55
CA SER A 154 -5.49 9.45 3.26
C SER A 154 -4.13 10.08 3.09
N LEU A 155 -3.38 9.63 2.07
CA LEU A 155 -2.03 10.09 1.76
C LEU A 155 -2.12 11.20 0.70
N ALA A 156 -1.54 12.37 0.96
CA ALA A 156 -1.33 13.39 -0.09
C ALA A 156 -0.51 12.80 -1.25
N LEU A 157 -0.81 13.17 -2.49
CA LEU A 157 -0.13 12.65 -3.68
C LEU A 157 0.68 13.74 -4.37
N TYR A 158 1.99 13.60 -4.49
CA TYR A 158 2.83 14.56 -5.21
C TYR A 158 3.76 13.86 -6.20
N ASN A 159 4.04 14.52 -7.33
CA ASN A 159 5.09 14.07 -8.25
C ASN A 159 6.42 14.72 -7.85
N LEU A 160 7.41 13.90 -7.53
CA LEU A 160 8.72 14.34 -7.06
C LEU A 160 9.77 14.21 -8.16
N ASN A 161 10.51 15.30 -8.40
CA ASN A 161 11.71 15.26 -9.23
C ASN A 161 12.87 14.68 -8.39
N ILE A 162 13.30 13.48 -8.74
CA ILE A 162 14.32 12.70 -8.03
C ILE A 162 15.45 12.32 -8.99
N ALA A 163 16.68 12.31 -8.49
CA ALA A 163 17.86 11.97 -9.30
C ALA A 163 18.15 10.47 -9.32
N ASP A 164 18.94 10.03 -10.31
CA ASP A 164 19.27 8.62 -10.50
C ASP A 164 19.85 7.95 -9.23
N GLY A 165 19.25 6.81 -8.87
CA GLY A 165 19.55 6.01 -7.70
C GLY A 165 18.95 6.52 -6.39
N GLN A 166 18.17 7.61 -6.40
CA GLN A 166 17.40 8.06 -5.24
C GLN A 166 16.02 7.41 -5.17
N GLU A 167 15.49 7.29 -3.96
CA GLU A 167 14.11 6.84 -3.72
C GLU A 167 13.46 7.67 -2.61
N SER A 168 12.17 8.01 -2.76
CA SER A 168 11.40 8.79 -1.79
C SER A 168 9.98 8.24 -1.69
N SER A 169 9.55 7.81 -0.50
CA SER A 169 8.23 7.20 -0.26
C SER A 169 7.36 8.00 0.70
N VAL A 170 6.06 7.78 0.57
CA VAL A 170 5.02 8.12 1.55
C VAL A 170 4.20 6.86 1.78
N ASP A 171 4.32 6.29 2.97
CA ASP A 171 3.88 4.94 3.24
C ASP A 171 3.40 4.70 4.67
N VAL A 172 2.62 3.63 4.81
CA VAL A 172 2.17 3.06 6.07
C VAL A 172 2.83 1.69 6.19
N THR A 173 3.53 1.46 7.29
CA THR A 173 4.17 0.18 7.60
C THR A 173 3.56 -0.38 8.89
N VAL A 174 3.02 -1.59 8.81
CA VAL A 174 2.47 -2.35 9.95
C VAL A 174 3.48 -3.46 10.30
N GLU A 175 3.79 -3.61 11.58
CA GLU A 175 4.94 -4.40 12.05
C GLU A 175 4.54 -5.40 13.15
N SER A 176 5.05 -6.63 13.05
CA SER A 176 4.85 -7.66 14.08
C SER A 176 6.05 -8.57 14.25
N GLY A 177 6.24 -9.09 15.46
CA GLY A 177 7.30 -10.05 15.78
C GLY A 177 8.34 -9.50 16.78
N PRO A 178 9.22 -10.37 17.30
CA PRO A 178 10.23 -9.97 18.27
C PRO A 178 11.40 -9.21 17.61
N PRO A 179 12.18 -8.42 18.38
CA PRO A 179 13.37 -7.74 17.85
C PRO A 179 14.32 -8.70 17.12
N GLY A 180 14.67 -8.36 15.88
CA GLY A 180 15.50 -9.20 15.01
C GLY A 180 14.75 -10.23 14.15
N GLN A 181 13.43 -10.43 14.36
CA GLN A 181 12.56 -11.26 13.52
C GLN A 181 11.21 -10.54 13.27
N VAL A 182 11.28 -9.25 12.94
CA VAL A 182 10.09 -8.42 12.64
C VAL A 182 9.68 -8.64 11.19
N ASP A 183 8.45 -9.12 10.98
CA ASP A 183 7.79 -9.06 9.69
C ASP A 183 7.12 -7.67 9.53
N GLU A 184 7.25 -7.09 8.35
CA GLU A 184 6.71 -5.78 7.99
C GLU A 184 5.78 -5.92 6.77
N LEU A 185 4.64 -5.23 6.82
CA LEU A 185 3.74 -4.99 5.67
C LEU A 185 3.69 -3.48 5.39
N THR A 186 4.28 -3.05 4.27
CA THR A 186 4.28 -1.64 3.85
C THR A 186 3.36 -1.45 2.65
N PHE A 187 2.59 -0.35 2.64
CA PHE A 187 1.80 0.09 1.50
C PHE A 187 1.80 1.62 1.37
N GLY A 188 1.77 2.15 0.14
CA GLY A 188 1.79 3.60 -0.07
C GLY A 188 2.08 4.01 -1.50
N TRP A 189 2.77 5.13 -1.67
CA TRP A 189 3.32 5.57 -2.95
C TRP A 189 4.80 5.95 -2.81
N LYS A 190 5.52 5.88 -3.93
CA LYS A 190 6.97 6.04 -3.95
C LYS A 190 7.43 6.57 -5.31
N GLY A 191 8.23 7.62 -5.28
CA GLY A 191 9.10 8.00 -6.39
C GLY A 191 10.40 7.21 -6.30
N PHE A 192 10.82 6.59 -7.40
CA PHE A 192 12.13 5.96 -7.55
C PHE A 192 12.56 6.03 -9.01
N THR A 193 13.85 6.19 -9.28
CA THR A 193 14.39 6.07 -10.66
C THR A 193 14.78 4.63 -10.98
N ASP A 194 15.10 3.83 -9.95
CA ASP A 194 15.55 2.46 -10.07
C ASP A 194 14.72 1.52 -9.17
N ASN A 195 14.28 0.38 -9.71
CA ASN A 195 13.68 -0.72 -8.95
C ASN A 195 14.74 -1.42 -8.06
N ASN A 196 15.30 -0.75 -7.05
CA ASN A 196 16.32 -1.33 -6.16
C ASN A 196 15.71 -2.04 -4.94
N GLY A 197 14.95 -3.12 -5.18
CA GLY A 197 14.50 -4.00 -4.10
C GLY A 197 13.44 -5.00 -4.53
N CYS A 198 13.07 -5.87 -3.58
CA CYS A 198 11.84 -6.63 -3.67
C CYS A 198 10.67 -5.68 -3.33
N TYR A 199 9.89 -5.30 -4.35
CA TYR A 199 8.66 -4.52 -4.22
C TYR A 199 7.57 -5.12 -5.10
N ASN A 200 6.30 -4.86 -4.75
CA ASN A 200 5.17 -5.15 -5.63
C ASN A 200 5.10 -6.63 -6.06
N THR A 201 4.70 -6.91 -7.29
CA THR A 201 4.65 -8.27 -7.87
C THR A 201 6.03 -8.88 -8.17
N LEU A 202 7.12 -8.21 -7.80
CA LEU A 202 8.46 -8.84 -7.70
C LEU A 202 8.62 -9.59 -6.37
N CYS A 203 7.90 -9.18 -5.31
CA CYS A 203 7.76 -9.99 -4.10
C CYS A 203 6.64 -11.03 -4.27
N PRO A 204 6.91 -12.33 -4.10
CA PRO A 204 5.85 -13.31 -3.95
C PRO A 204 5.14 -13.11 -2.61
N GLY A 205 3.84 -13.42 -2.59
CA GLY A 205 3.03 -13.46 -1.36
C GLY A 205 1.87 -12.47 -1.30
N PHE A 206 1.82 -11.47 -2.18
CA PHE A 206 0.60 -10.70 -2.39
C PHE A 206 -0.28 -11.35 -3.47
N VAL A 207 -1.58 -11.46 -3.17
CA VAL A 207 -2.64 -11.96 -4.05
C VAL A 207 -3.45 -10.76 -4.52
N GLN A 208 -3.22 -10.30 -5.75
CA GLN A 208 -4.10 -9.29 -6.37
C GLN A 208 -5.41 -9.97 -6.80
N VAL A 209 -6.55 -9.31 -6.59
CA VAL A 209 -7.87 -9.82 -6.97
C VAL A 209 -8.68 -8.86 -7.84
N ASP A 210 -8.37 -7.57 -7.82
CA ASP A 210 -9.10 -6.59 -8.63
C ASP A 210 -8.73 -6.68 -10.12
N GLN A 211 -9.73 -6.52 -10.99
CA GLN A 211 -9.62 -6.68 -12.44
C GLN A 211 -9.20 -5.39 -13.18
N GLU A 212 -9.16 -4.23 -12.50
CA GLU A 212 -8.76 -2.94 -13.06
C GLU A 212 -7.58 -2.31 -12.30
N ILE A 213 -7.56 -2.43 -10.98
CA ILE A 213 -6.61 -1.73 -10.10
C ILE A 213 -5.49 -2.70 -9.69
N HIS A 214 -4.29 -2.46 -10.22
CA HIS A 214 -3.12 -3.30 -9.95
C HIS A 214 -2.11 -2.65 -8.99
N ILE A 215 -1.29 -3.47 -8.34
CA ILE A 215 -0.08 -2.98 -7.66
C ILE A 215 0.91 -2.48 -8.72
N ASN A 216 1.58 -1.34 -8.47
CA ASN A 216 2.20 -0.43 -9.45
C ASN A 216 1.25 0.60 -10.10
N TYR A 217 0.00 0.73 -9.66
CA TYR A 217 -0.93 1.78 -10.13
C TYR A 217 -0.27 3.16 -10.17
N ALA A 218 -0.28 3.83 -11.33
CA ALA A 218 0.15 5.22 -11.46
C ALA A 218 -1.03 6.14 -11.12
N PHE A 219 -0.78 7.20 -10.35
CA PHE A 219 -1.82 8.19 -10.04
C PHE A 219 -1.76 9.30 -11.08
N ASP A 220 -2.75 9.36 -11.98
CA ASP A 220 -2.80 10.37 -13.05
C ASP A 220 -3.01 11.79 -12.49
N ASN A 221 -3.76 11.92 -11.41
CA ASN A 221 -3.99 13.17 -10.69
C ASN A 221 -3.08 13.24 -9.46
N VAL A 222 -2.24 14.27 -9.41
CA VAL A 222 -1.30 14.56 -8.31
C VAL A 222 -1.43 16.02 -7.91
N SER A 223 -1.14 16.33 -6.64
CA SER A 223 -1.11 17.68 -6.11
C SER A 223 -0.03 18.54 -6.77
N VAL A 224 -0.32 19.85 -6.86
CA VAL A 224 0.63 20.88 -7.27
C VAL A 224 0.88 21.81 -6.07
N TYR A 225 2.15 22.00 -5.71
CA TYR A 225 2.53 22.90 -4.61
C TYR A 225 2.01 24.33 -4.84
N GLY A 226 1.37 24.93 -3.83
CA GLY A 226 0.81 26.28 -3.91
C GLY A 226 -0.60 26.38 -4.50
N ASP A 227 -1.07 25.35 -5.20
CA ASP A 227 -2.36 25.32 -5.90
C ASP A 227 -3.44 24.65 -5.03
N GLU A 228 -4.41 25.43 -4.56
CA GLU A 228 -5.52 24.94 -3.73
C GLU A 228 -6.53 24.07 -4.49
N ASP A 229 -6.71 24.36 -5.78
CA ASP A 229 -7.64 23.62 -6.65
C ASP A 229 -7.05 22.29 -7.10
N GLN A 230 -5.73 22.19 -7.20
CA GLN A 230 -5.00 20.96 -7.54
C GLN A 230 -4.38 20.31 -6.31
N GLN A 231 -5.23 19.95 -5.33
CA GLN A 231 -4.85 19.08 -4.21
C GLN A 231 -5.55 17.73 -4.28
N TYR A 232 -4.77 16.64 -4.25
CA TYR A 232 -5.25 15.27 -4.38
C TYR A 232 -4.68 14.37 -3.28
N SER A 233 -5.48 13.40 -2.84
CA SER A 233 -5.03 12.37 -1.90
C SER A 233 -5.61 11.00 -2.24
N THR A 234 -4.96 9.93 -1.82
CA THR A 234 -5.48 8.56 -1.93
C THR A 234 -5.75 7.99 -0.54
N PRO A 235 -7.02 7.65 -0.21
CA PRO A 235 -7.30 6.73 0.87
C PRO A 235 -6.67 5.37 0.57
N LEU A 236 -5.93 4.82 1.50
CA LEU A 236 -5.44 3.43 1.49
C LEU A 236 -5.68 2.81 2.87
N SER A 237 -6.01 1.52 2.89
CA SER A 237 -6.15 0.78 4.15
C SER A 237 -5.67 -0.66 4.02
N LEU A 238 -5.01 -1.14 5.06
CA LEU A 238 -4.65 -2.53 5.27
C LEU A 238 -5.41 -3.05 6.50
N GLU A 239 -6.17 -4.14 6.36
CA GLU A 239 -7.00 -4.71 7.43
C GLU A 239 -6.87 -6.25 7.47
N GLN A 240 -6.72 -6.83 8.66
CA GLN A 240 -6.83 -8.27 8.86
C GLN A 240 -8.30 -8.70 8.94
N ALA A 241 -8.77 -9.42 7.93
CA ALA A 241 -10.15 -9.89 7.86
C ALA A 241 -10.40 -11.01 8.89
N GLN A 242 -11.45 -10.85 9.70
CA GLN A 242 -11.78 -11.75 10.83
C GLN A 242 -12.18 -13.17 10.40
N ASP A 243 -12.67 -13.35 9.18
CA ASP A 243 -13.16 -14.62 8.64
C ASP A 243 -12.02 -15.56 8.21
N SER A 244 -10.99 -14.98 7.62
CA SER A 244 -9.91 -15.67 6.92
C SER A 244 -8.56 -15.51 7.63
N GLY A 245 -8.37 -14.42 8.38
CA GLY A 245 -7.10 -13.99 8.96
C GLY A 245 -6.16 -13.31 7.96
N ASN A 246 -6.59 -13.16 6.70
CA ASN A 246 -5.79 -12.58 5.62
C ASN A 246 -5.73 -11.05 5.74
N TRP A 247 -4.62 -10.46 5.32
CA TRP A 247 -4.37 -9.01 5.40
C TRP A 247 -4.70 -8.34 4.07
N TRP A 248 -5.84 -7.66 4.01
CA TRP A 248 -6.42 -7.06 2.81
C TRP A 248 -6.01 -5.61 2.60
N LEU A 249 -5.46 -5.31 1.43
CA LEU A 249 -5.23 -3.94 0.97
C LEU A 249 -6.46 -3.45 0.20
N THR A 250 -6.98 -2.29 0.62
CA THR A 250 -8.03 -1.54 -0.07
C THR A 250 -7.57 -0.12 -0.42
N GLY A 251 -8.15 0.47 -1.47
CA GLY A 251 -7.77 1.80 -1.92
C GLY A 251 -8.87 2.61 -2.58
N GLY A 252 -8.67 3.94 -2.60
CA GLY A 252 -9.61 4.92 -3.14
C GLY A 252 -10.83 5.16 -2.25
N VAL A 253 -11.63 6.16 -2.62
CA VAL A 253 -12.88 6.50 -1.91
C VAL A 253 -13.89 5.34 -1.87
N ASP A 254 -13.89 4.47 -2.88
CA ASP A 254 -14.79 3.30 -2.95
C ASP A 254 -14.28 2.09 -2.15
N ARG A 255 -13.08 2.15 -1.55
CA ARG A 255 -12.43 1.04 -0.81
C ARG A 255 -12.30 -0.25 -1.63
N ILE A 256 -11.86 -0.12 -2.88
CA ILE A 256 -11.66 -1.25 -3.81
C ILE A 256 -10.70 -2.26 -3.19
N ARG A 257 -11.06 -3.55 -3.17
CA ARG A 257 -10.24 -4.65 -2.65
C ARG A 257 -9.17 -5.04 -3.67
N ILE A 258 -8.06 -4.32 -3.67
CA ILE A 258 -6.94 -4.52 -4.61
C ILE A 258 -6.37 -5.94 -4.47
N GLY A 259 -6.20 -6.43 -3.24
CA GLY A 259 -5.65 -7.75 -2.97
C GLY A 259 -5.33 -8.00 -1.50
N TYR A 260 -4.64 -9.09 -1.20
CA TYR A 260 -4.32 -9.49 0.17
C TYR A 260 -3.01 -10.28 0.30
N TRP A 261 -2.46 -10.32 1.53
CA TRP A 261 -1.47 -11.31 1.93
C TRP A 261 -2.13 -12.47 2.69
N PRO A 262 -1.90 -13.75 2.31
CA PRO A 262 -2.34 -14.91 3.07
C PRO A 262 -1.68 -14.97 4.44
N LYS A 263 -2.44 -15.31 5.49
CA LYS A 263 -1.93 -15.41 6.87
C LYS A 263 -0.80 -16.43 7.03
N GLU A 264 -0.75 -17.46 6.19
CA GLU A 264 0.24 -18.54 6.24
C GLU A 264 1.67 -18.03 5.96
N LEU A 265 1.78 -16.89 5.27
CA LEU A 265 3.03 -16.18 4.99
C LEU A 265 3.42 -15.18 6.09
N LEU A 266 2.54 -14.95 7.08
CA LEU A 266 2.63 -13.89 8.07
C LEU A 266 2.48 -14.42 9.51
N PRO A 267 3.33 -15.38 9.94
CA PRO A 267 3.18 -16.04 11.24
C PRO A 267 3.24 -15.06 12.42
N ASN A 268 4.08 -14.01 12.34
CA ASN A 268 4.16 -13.00 13.40
C ASN A 268 2.88 -12.12 13.49
N PHE A 269 2.06 -12.06 12.44
CA PHE A 269 0.79 -11.32 12.41
C PHE A 269 -0.43 -12.19 12.74
N ALA A 270 -0.25 -13.43 13.21
CA ALA A 270 -1.36 -14.34 13.53
C ALA A 270 -2.35 -13.70 14.54
N ASP A 271 -1.82 -13.10 15.61
CA ASP A 271 -2.59 -12.38 16.63
C ASP A 271 -2.59 -10.85 16.39
N GLY A 272 -2.49 -10.40 15.13
CA GLY A 272 -2.41 -8.98 14.79
C GLY A 272 -1.06 -8.30 15.06
N ALA A 273 -1.03 -7.04 14.65
CA ALA A 273 -0.02 -5.98 14.79
C ALA A 273 0.65 -5.80 16.16
N ASN A 274 1.96 -5.59 16.25
CA ASN A 274 2.59 -4.96 17.43
C ASN A 274 2.65 -3.43 17.32
N ALA A 275 2.84 -2.89 16.11
CA ALA A 275 2.93 -1.46 15.86
C ALA A 275 2.45 -1.09 14.44
N VAL A 276 2.20 0.20 14.24
CA VAL A 276 2.03 0.82 12.93
C VAL A 276 2.78 2.15 12.87
N THR A 277 3.35 2.44 11.71
CA THR A 277 4.15 3.63 11.43
C THR A 277 3.60 4.31 10.17
N TRP A 278 3.36 5.62 10.21
CA TRP A 278 2.94 6.44 9.07
C TRP A 278 4.00 7.50 8.79
N GLY A 279 4.45 7.67 7.55
CA GLY A 279 5.43 8.71 7.24
C GLY A 279 6.05 8.57 5.86
N GLY A 280 7.31 9.01 5.74
CA GLY A 280 8.10 8.84 4.54
C GLY A 280 9.53 8.37 4.80
N THR A 281 10.11 7.74 3.79
CA THR A 281 11.51 7.28 3.76
C THR A 281 12.21 7.86 2.53
N ALA A 282 13.41 8.42 2.74
CA ALA A 282 14.28 8.93 1.68
C ALA A 282 15.60 8.16 1.66
N THR A 283 15.91 7.53 0.51
CA THR A 283 17.14 6.79 0.24
C THR A 283 18.06 7.64 -0.64
N PRO A 284 19.35 7.83 -0.27
CA PRO A 284 20.26 8.70 -1.00
C PRO A 284 20.80 8.02 -2.26
N GLY A 285 21.07 8.83 -3.28
CA GLY A 285 21.68 8.37 -4.52
C GLY A 285 23.21 8.20 -4.40
N PRO A 286 23.91 7.82 -5.50
CA PRO A 286 25.36 7.61 -5.50
C PRO A 286 26.23 8.84 -5.16
N SER A 287 25.63 10.02 -5.06
CA SER A 287 26.27 11.27 -4.61
C SER A 287 26.23 11.48 -3.09
N GLY A 288 25.52 10.63 -2.35
CA GLY A 288 25.25 10.80 -0.92
C GLY A 288 24.20 11.87 -0.59
N ASN A 289 23.67 12.58 -1.59
CA ASN A 289 22.56 13.50 -1.40
C ASN A 289 21.23 12.74 -1.37
N TYR A 290 20.34 13.15 -0.47
CA TYR A 290 18.99 12.62 -0.36
C TYR A 290 17.98 13.39 -1.26
N PRO A 291 16.93 12.73 -1.77
CA PRO A 291 15.89 13.35 -2.59
C PRO A 291 14.95 14.26 -1.77
N PRO A 292 14.11 15.08 -2.41
CA PRO A 292 12.95 15.67 -1.74
C PRO A 292 12.02 14.59 -1.15
N MET A 293 11.36 14.89 -0.03
CA MET A 293 10.36 14.03 0.62
C MET A 293 8.99 14.71 0.62
N GLY A 294 7.93 13.93 0.43
CA GLY A 294 6.55 14.43 0.40
C GLY A 294 6.30 15.25 -0.86
N ASN A 295 6.26 16.58 -0.73
CA ASN A 295 6.21 17.52 -1.86
C ASN A 295 7.55 18.24 -2.13
N GLY A 296 8.59 17.97 -1.34
CA GLY A 296 9.88 18.66 -1.41
C GLY A 296 9.99 19.93 -0.57
N HIS A 297 8.96 20.29 0.19
CA HIS A 297 8.93 21.44 1.09
C HIS A 297 8.80 20.99 2.55
N LEU A 298 9.32 21.81 3.47
CA LEU A 298 9.14 21.57 4.91
C LEU A 298 7.67 21.87 5.28
N PRO A 299 7.09 21.14 6.25
CA PRO A 299 5.69 21.34 6.63
C PRO A 299 5.45 22.71 7.26
N ASP A 300 4.48 23.45 6.72
CA ASP A 300 3.94 24.69 7.29
C ASP A 300 2.48 24.50 7.76
N GLU A 301 1.77 25.59 8.04
CA GLU A 301 0.37 25.56 8.48
C GLU A 301 -0.66 25.41 7.33
N PHE A 302 -0.25 25.10 6.09
CA PHE A 302 -1.14 25.13 4.92
C PHE A 302 -1.12 23.83 4.10
N TYR A 303 -2.28 23.17 3.99
CA TYR A 303 -2.43 21.86 3.34
C TYR A 303 -1.95 21.78 1.87
N LYS A 304 -2.02 22.90 1.15
CA LYS A 304 -1.60 23.04 -0.26
C LYS A 304 -0.09 23.25 -0.46
N ASP A 305 0.61 23.58 0.63
CA ASP A 305 2.04 23.89 0.64
C ASP A 305 2.85 22.75 1.29
N THR A 306 2.19 21.70 1.76
CA THR A 306 2.80 20.55 2.47
C THR A 306 2.31 19.20 1.97
N CYS A 307 3.07 18.15 2.28
CA CYS A 307 2.60 16.76 2.22
C CYS A 307 2.08 16.33 3.60
N TYR A 308 1.08 15.46 3.63
CA TYR A 308 0.39 15.11 4.86
C TYR A 308 -0.20 13.69 4.84
N PHE A 309 -0.47 13.18 6.04
CA PHE A 309 -1.43 12.11 6.30
C PHE A 309 -2.67 12.71 6.97
N HIS A 310 -3.86 12.37 6.46
CA HIS A 310 -5.16 12.85 6.95
C HIS A 310 -6.09 11.67 7.26
N ARG A 311 -6.95 11.82 8.29
CA ARG A 311 -7.88 10.78 8.76
C ARG A 311 -7.17 9.46 9.05
N VAL A 312 -6.05 9.57 9.78
CA VAL A 312 -5.25 8.42 10.20
C VAL A 312 -6.02 7.63 11.25
N THR A 313 -6.16 6.34 11.02
CA THR A 313 -6.87 5.42 11.91
C THR A 313 -6.16 4.08 11.98
N TYR A 314 -6.42 3.33 13.04
CA TYR A 314 -5.99 1.96 13.21
C TYR A 314 -7.16 1.07 13.63
N PHE A 315 -7.08 -0.22 13.33
CA PHE A 315 -8.05 -1.20 13.79
C PHE A 315 -7.56 -1.73 15.13
N ASN A 316 -8.29 -1.42 16.20
CA ASN A 316 -7.90 -1.82 17.56
C ASN A 316 -8.17 -3.30 17.84
N PHE A 317 -7.88 -3.77 19.06
CA PHE A 317 -8.08 -5.16 19.50
C PHE A 317 -9.51 -5.72 19.26
N TYR A 318 -10.53 -4.86 19.17
CA TYR A 318 -11.91 -5.22 18.89
C TYR A 318 -12.29 -5.11 17.40
N HIS A 319 -11.29 -5.03 16.50
CA HIS A 319 -11.42 -4.70 15.07
C HIS A 319 -12.19 -3.40 14.79
N ARG A 320 -12.21 -2.45 15.74
CA ARG A 320 -12.87 -1.15 15.55
C ARG A 320 -11.89 -0.11 15.02
N ILE A 321 -12.30 0.60 13.98
CA ILE A 321 -11.62 1.80 13.49
C ILE A 321 -11.53 2.80 14.64
N THR A 322 -10.30 3.20 14.96
CA THR A 322 -9.96 4.07 16.09
C THR A 322 -8.98 5.13 15.61
N GLU A 323 -9.19 6.39 15.99
CA GLU A 323 -8.21 7.44 15.77
C GLU A 323 -7.13 7.41 16.87
N PRO A 324 -5.83 7.52 16.53
CA PRO A 324 -4.79 7.69 17.54
C PRO A 324 -4.86 9.08 18.18
N VAL A 325 -4.32 9.21 19.38
CA VAL A 325 -4.17 10.49 20.10
C VAL A 325 -2.71 10.93 20.04
N GLN A 326 -2.40 12.22 19.88
CA GLN A 326 -1.02 12.68 19.71
C GLN A 326 -0.10 12.28 20.87
N ALA A 327 -0.60 12.37 22.11
CA ALA A 327 0.12 11.95 23.32
C ALA A 327 0.44 10.44 23.36
N ASP A 328 -0.23 9.64 22.55
CA ASP A 328 -0.04 8.19 22.41
C ASP A 328 0.88 7.81 21.25
N THR A 329 1.33 8.78 20.46
CA THR A 329 2.18 8.57 19.29
C THR A 329 3.61 9.04 19.50
N ILE A 330 4.55 8.36 18.84
CA ILE A 330 5.98 8.64 18.93
C ILE A 330 6.43 9.22 17.59
N PRO A 331 6.71 10.54 17.49
CA PRO A 331 7.30 11.12 16.29
C PRO A 331 8.78 10.74 16.18
N TYR A 332 9.24 10.47 14.97
CA TYR A 332 10.63 10.17 14.65
C TYR A 332 11.13 11.06 13.51
N MET A 333 12.27 11.71 13.72
CA MET A 333 12.97 12.56 12.75
C MET A 333 14.41 12.05 12.59
N GLY A 334 14.69 11.35 11.51
CA GLY A 334 16.02 10.76 11.24
C GLY A 334 17.05 11.71 10.62
N ALA A 335 16.67 12.98 10.40
CA ALA A 335 17.43 14.02 9.72
C ALA A 335 17.38 15.34 10.50
N PRO A 336 18.29 16.29 10.23
CA PRO A 336 18.11 17.68 10.64
C PRO A 336 16.80 18.26 10.08
N SER A 337 16.12 19.12 10.84
CA SER A 337 14.86 19.77 10.42
C SER A 337 14.98 20.66 9.17
N SER A 338 16.20 21.10 8.84
CA SER A 338 16.49 21.79 7.57
C SER A 338 16.41 20.87 6.33
N CYS A 339 16.48 19.55 6.53
CA CYS A 339 16.32 18.56 5.46
C CYS A 339 14.89 18.03 5.39
N TYR A 340 14.35 17.55 6.51
CA TYR A 340 12.99 17.03 6.65
C TYR A 340 12.47 17.30 8.05
N ASP A 341 11.19 17.65 8.16
CA ASP A 341 10.55 17.92 9.44
C ASP A 341 9.11 17.37 9.49
N LEU A 342 8.48 17.40 10.66
CA LEU A 342 7.11 16.92 10.91
C LEU A 342 6.36 17.82 11.89
N ASN A 343 5.18 18.28 11.47
CA ASN A 343 4.27 19.06 12.30
C ASN A 343 2.93 18.32 12.47
N PHE A 344 2.45 18.19 13.70
CA PHE A 344 1.10 17.72 13.96
C PHE A 344 0.09 18.81 13.63
N VAL A 345 -1.02 18.44 12.97
CA VAL A 345 -2.09 19.41 12.67
C VAL A 345 -2.90 19.63 13.94
N THR A 346 -2.83 20.85 14.49
CA THR A 346 -3.84 21.31 15.43
C THR A 346 -5.08 21.72 14.64
N PRO A 347 -6.29 21.21 14.96
CA PRO A 347 -7.51 21.66 14.31
C PRO A 347 -7.68 23.17 14.51
N ASN A 348 -7.65 23.92 13.41
CA ASN A 348 -7.76 25.38 13.40
C ASN A 348 -8.56 25.83 12.17
N GLU A 349 -9.00 27.09 12.16
CA GLU A 349 -9.89 27.62 11.11
C GLU A 349 -9.26 27.64 9.69
N LYS A 350 -7.92 27.54 9.57
CA LYS A 350 -7.21 27.48 8.29
C LYS A 350 -7.11 26.06 7.72
N LEU A 351 -7.17 25.05 8.59
CA LEU A 351 -7.04 23.64 8.25
C LEU A 351 -8.29 22.89 8.68
N ALA A 352 -9.27 22.80 7.78
CA ALA A 352 -10.47 21.98 7.96
C ALA A 352 -10.17 20.47 7.76
N ILE A 353 -9.18 20.01 8.51
CA ILE A 353 -8.63 18.67 8.53
C ILE A 353 -9.22 17.98 9.77
N GLU A 354 -10.16 17.07 9.53
CA GLU A 354 -10.85 16.34 10.60
C GLU A 354 -10.11 15.06 10.97
N GLY A 355 -10.04 14.79 12.27
CA GLY A 355 -9.41 13.59 12.83
C GLY A 355 -7.89 13.61 12.77
N PHE A 356 -7.26 12.59 13.35
CA PHE A 356 -5.79 12.57 13.52
C PHE A 356 -5.04 12.74 12.20
N SER A 357 -4.18 13.76 12.15
CA SER A 357 -3.50 14.20 10.94
C SER A 357 -2.16 14.87 11.26
N PHE A 358 -1.19 14.73 10.37
CA PHE A 358 0.12 15.36 10.49
C PHE A 358 0.70 15.68 9.11
N MET A 359 1.56 16.69 9.08
CA MET A 359 2.24 17.23 7.91
C MET A 359 3.72 16.92 8.01
N PHE A 360 4.35 16.55 6.90
CA PHE A 360 5.76 16.18 6.86
C PHE A 360 6.34 16.34 5.46
N GLY A 361 7.65 16.49 5.37
CA GLY A 361 8.34 16.60 4.10
C GLY A 361 9.65 17.38 4.22
N GLY A 362 10.26 17.67 3.08
CA GLY A 362 11.39 18.59 3.02
C GLY A 362 12.23 18.46 1.74
N PRO A 363 13.14 19.41 1.50
CA PRO A 363 13.93 19.49 0.26
C PRO A 363 15.01 18.43 0.14
N GLY A 364 15.39 17.75 1.23
CA GLY A 364 16.50 16.80 1.23
C GLY A 364 17.87 17.48 1.07
N GLY A 365 18.74 16.90 0.26
CA GLY A 365 20.13 17.36 0.10
C GLY A 365 21.10 16.65 1.05
N ARG A 366 21.90 17.40 1.83
CA ARG A 366 22.92 16.85 2.74
C ARG A 366 22.38 16.70 4.16
N CYS A 367 21.88 15.52 4.48
CA CYS A 367 21.09 15.26 5.69
C CYS A 367 21.78 14.38 6.73
N ASN A 368 23.12 14.37 6.74
CA ASN A 368 23.96 13.55 7.62
C ASN A 368 24.43 14.34 8.85
#